data_AF-A0A7W4IVK4-F1
#
_entry.id   AF-A0A7W4IVK4-F1
#
_cell.length_a   1.000
_cell.length_b   1.000
_cell.length_c   1.000
_cell.angle_alpha   90.00
_cell.angle_beta   90.00
_cell.angle_gamma   90.00
#
_symmetry.space_group_name_H-M   'P 1'
#
loop_
_entity.id
_entity.type
_entity.pdbx_description
1 polymer ?
#
loop_
_entity_poly.entity_id
_entity_poly.type
_entity_poly.pdbx_seq_one_letter_code
_entity_poly.pdbx_strand_id
1 'polypeptide(L)'
;MLSMDAAERDGPDMDLAERLRRWIEIPNIAEELDEATHGRVADRVARDWRADEATRAEWKENCRRWLDLAQQVAEPKTYPWPGASNVIYPLLTVAAVQFAARAYPGIVRDRDVVRGTVLGVDSGVPVPDPLRPGQVLTGPDGGPLWLVPPGAKRARATAIGRHMSWQLLDEMAEWEEQTDKLLLKLSIIGTMFRKTYFDPALQRNVSETVDPLRLCIDYHAKSFATAPRITEEIDLYPWEIEERIRAGLFLEQDYGGNHEGGEDSDAPVTFLEQHRRLDLDGDGYAEPYIVTIARDSGRLARIAAGFDMDGVMFDAQDHRIRRIEAVSYYTKFSFIPSPDSAIYDIGFGTLLHPLNAAVNTSLNQMFDAAHLANAGGGFVGSGMSLNSGSVRFQVGEYKVVNTPGATLRENLVPLQFPGPNPVLFQLLGFLVDAGREIASVKDILSGAMPGGNVSGVLGLAVIQQGLKVFSAIFKRIHRSLGGEFRKLYRLNRLYLPDESGFRDGSAFFRVTRADYEQGGGVEPVSDPEIVTDMQQLARANFLLAFKDDPWCDGHEIRRRAFEAAAIGMVDKVLRPAPTPDPAAMARAAELDLRAKREAREMEMRAGSAAVEQVSTLAEAALRLAQARKVELG
;
A
#
# COMPACT_ATOMS: atom_id res chain seq x y z
N MET A 1 4.69 -19.59 -56.40
CA MET A 1 5.63 -18.90 -57.31
C MET A 1 5.32 -17.41 -57.22
N LEU A 2 5.95 -16.74 -56.26
CA LEU A 2 6.13 -15.29 -56.14
C LEU A 2 7.19 -15.12 -55.04
N SER A 3 8.41 -15.55 -55.36
CA SER A 3 9.62 -15.09 -54.70
C SER A 3 10.04 -13.83 -55.48
N MET A 4 9.78 -12.66 -54.92
CA MET A 4 10.44 -11.43 -55.33
C MET A 4 10.76 -10.63 -54.07
N ASP A 5 12.05 -10.47 -53.85
CA ASP A 5 12.75 -9.42 -53.13
C ASP A 5 12.59 -9.34 -51.60
N ALA A 6 13.22 -10.31 -50.94
CA ALA A 6 13.86 -10.11 -49.64
C ALA A 6 15.23 -9.43 -49.83
N ALA A 7 15.26 -8.31 -50.56
CA ALA A 7 16.45 -7.49 -50.75
C ALA A 7 16.42 -6.32 -49.75
N GLU A 8 17.41 -6.31 -48.86
CA GLU A 8 17.94 -5.15 -48.12
C GLU A 8 16.91 -4.31 -47.34
N ARG A 9 16.57 -4.78 -46.13
CA ARG A 9 16.09 -3.93 -45.04
C ARG A 9 17.23 -3.65 -44.05
N ASP A 10 18.40 -3.27 -44.55
CA ASP A 10 19.51 -2.83 -43.71
C ASP A 10 19.32 -1.34 -43.41
N GLY A 11 18.52 -1.05 -42.38
CA GLY A 11 18.51 0.28 -41.78
C GLY A 11 19.86 0.56 -41.09
N PRO A 12 20.28 1.83 -40.97
CA PRO A 12 21.57 2.19 -40.37
C PRO A 12 21.73 1.76 -38.90
N ASP A 13 20.64 1.42 -38.22
CA ASP A 13 20.60 1.08 -36.78
C ASP A 13 20.35 -0.42 -36.53
N MET A 14 20.37 -1.29 -37.56
CA MET A 14 20.16 -2.73 -37.38
C MET A 14 21.30 -3.40 -36.61
N ASP A 15 22.55 -3.03 -36.88
CA ASP A 15 23.73 -3.49 -36.15
C ASP A 15 23.70 -3.01 -34.68
N LEU A 16 23.20 -1.79 -34.45
CA LEU A 16 22.97 -1.23 -33.13
C LEU A 16 21.89 -2.02 -32.37
N ALA A 17 20.76 -2.30 -33.00
CA ALA A 17 19.67 -3.07 -32.42
C ALA A 17 20.09 -4.52 -32.10
N GLU A 18 20.94 -5.12 -32.93
CA GLU A 18 21.51 -6.46 -32.70
C GLU A 18 22.51 -6.45 -31.53
N ARG A 19 23.36 -5.42 -31.45
CA ARG A 19 24.24 -5.20 -30.30
C ARG A 19 23.45 -4.98 -29.01
N LEU A 20 22.39 -4.19 -29.03
CA LEU A 20 21.52 -3.98 -27.86
C LEU A 20 20.80 -5.27 -27.44
N ARG A 21 20.34 -6.09 -28.40
CA ARG A 21 19.77 -7.42 -28.10
C ARG A 21 20.78 -8.31 -27.40
N ARG A 22 22.01 -8.36 -27.91
CA ARG A 22 23.10 -9.11 -27.29
C ARG A 22 23.38 -8.60 -25.87
N TRP A 23 23.40 -7.29 -25.65
CA TRP A 23 23.62 -6.69 -24.33
C TRP A 23 22.49 -6.92 -23.33
N ILE A 24 21.27 -7.22 -23.78
CA ILE A 24 20.17 -7.66 -22.90
C ILE A 24 20.39 -9.10 -22.40
N GLU A 25 20.99 -9.96 -23.22
CA GLU A 25 21.24 -11.37 -22.86
C GLU A 25 22.49 -11.56 -22.00
N ILE A 26 23.47 -10.65 -22.12
CA ILE A 26 24.73 -10.73 -21.38
C ILE A 26 24.51 -10.30 -19.91
N PRO A 27 24.91 -11.13 -18.93
CA PRO A 27 24.78 -10.79 -17.50
C PRO A 27 25.59 -9.57 -17.06
N ASN A 28 26.76 -9.36 -17.68
CA ASN A 28 27.68 -8.26 -17.43
C ASN A 28 28.32 -7.69 -18.71
N ILE A 29 27.80 -6.56 -19.19
CA ILE A 29 28.28 -5.85 -20.38
C ILE A 29 29.72 -5.33 -20.18
N ALA A 30 30.17 -5.16 -18.93
CA ALA A 30 31.50 -4.66 -18.64
C ALA A 30 32.61 -5.55 -19.22
N GLU A 31 32.38 -6.85 -19.42
CA GLU A 31 33.36 -7.77 -20.03
C GLU A 31 33.69 -7.44 -21.49
N GLU A 32 32.78 -6.78 -22.20
CA GLU A 32 32.99 -6.37 -23.60
C GLU A 32 33.59 -4.96 -23.74
N LEU A 33 33.72 -4.23 -22.63
CA LEU A 33 34.20 -2.85 -22.61
C LEU A 33 35.68 -2.76 -22.21
N ASP A 34 36.36 -1.72 -22.68
CA ASP A 34 37.75 -1.44 -22.34
C ASP A 34 37.90 -0.83 -20.94
N GLU A 35 39.07 -1.06 -20.31
CA GLU A 35 39.40 -0.59 -18.96
C GLU A 35 39.30 0.94 -18.83
N ALA A 36 39.58 1.68 -19.91
CA ALA A 36 39.41 3.14 -19.93
C ALA A 36 37.93 3.55 -19.85
N THR A 37 37.01 2.79 -20.45
CA THR A 37 35.57 3.01 -20.29
C THR A 37 35.10 2.62 -18.90
N HIS A 38 35.64 1.55 -18.32
CA HIS A 38 35.34 1.17 -16.93
C HIS A 38 35.63 2.30 -15.96
N GLY A 39 36.84 2.88 -16.03
CA GLY A 39 37.26 4.00 -15.18
C GLY A 39 36.38 5.24 -15.37
N ARG A 40 36.09 5.61 -16.63
CA ARG A 40 35.21 6.76 -16.93
C ARG A 40 33.79 6.58 -16.38
N VAL A 41 33.22 5.39 -16.52
CA VAL A 41 31.87 5.08 -16.02
C VAL A 41 31.87 5.09 -14.49
N ALA A 42 32.84 4.45 -13.86
CA ALA A 42 32.94 4.39 -12.40
C ALA A 42 33.10 5.77 -11.76
N ASP A 43 34.00 6.60 -12.29
CA ASP A 43 34.19 7.98 -11.84
C ASP A 43 32.93 8.84 -11.99
N ARG A 44 32.17 8.60 -13.06
CA ARG A 44 30.90 9.30 -13.29
C ARG A 44 29.85 8.89 -12.27
N VAL A 45 29.68 7.59 -12.02
CA VAL A 45 28.72 7.07 -11.03
C VAL A 45 29.06 7.58 -9.62
N ALA A 46 30.33 7.50 -9.21
CA ALA A 46 30.77 7.96 -7.89
C ALA A 46 30.54 9.47 -7.69
N ARG A 47 30.81 10.29 -8.71
CA ARG A 47 30.58 11.74 -8.68
C ARG A 47 29.09 12.09 -8.61
N ASP A 48 28.28 11.42 -9.43
CA ASP A 48 26.84 11.61 -9.50
C ASP A 48 26.18 11.24 -8.15
N TRP A 49 26.61 10.13 -7.53
CA TRP A 49 26.14 9.71 -6.20
C TRP A 49 26.48 10.76 -5.13
N ARG A 50 27.74 11.26 -5.09
CA ARG A 50 28.12 12.31 -4.12
C ARG A 50 27.29 13.59 -4.29
N ALA A 51 26.97 13.96 -5.52
CA ALA A 51 26.13 15.11 -5.81
C ALA A 51 24.70 14.92 -5.26
N ASP A 52 24.08 13.76 -5.53
CA ASP A 52 22.74 13.46 -5.02
C ASP A 52 22.72 13.34 -3.50
N GLU A 53 23.73 12.72 -2.90
CA GLU A 53 23.86 12.57 -1.45
C GLU A 53 23.93 13.93 -0.75
N ALA A 54 24.66 14.89 -1.34
CA ALA A 54 24.72 16.26 -0.83
C ALA A 54 23.35 16.96 -0.85
N THR A 55 22.53 16.72 -1.88
CA THR A 55 21.19 17.35 -1.97
C THR A 55 20.24 16.87 -0.88
N ARG A 56 20.38 15.61 -0.41
CA ARG A 56 19.48 15.01 0.59
C ARG A 56 20.05 14.99 2.02
N ALA A 57 21.22 15.57 2.26
CA ALA A 57 21.94 15.44 3.52
C ALA A 57 21.15 15.94 4.74
N GLU A 58 20.50 17.10 4.65
CA GLU A 58 19.66 17.63 5.74
C GLU A 58 18.46 16.72 6.04
N TRP A 59 17.79 16.23 4.99
CA TRP A 59 16.69 15.29 5.14
C TRP A 59 17.14 13.97 5.76
N LYS A 60 18.29 13.42 5.34
CA LYS A 60 18.87 12.18 5.87
C LYS A 60 19.19 12.30 7.37
N GLU A 61 19.76 13.44 7.77
CA GLU A 61 20.05 13.74 9.16
C GLU A 61 18.78 13.87 10.01
N ASN A 62 17.75 14.56 9.51
CA ASN A 62 16.46 14.63 10.18
C ASN A 62 15.80 13.25 10.34
N CYS A 63 15.90 12.39 9.33
CA CYS A 63 15.38 11.02 9.39
C CYS A 63 16.04 10.20 10.51
N ARG A 64 17.37 10.30 10.69
CA ARG A 64 18.09 9.64 11.78
C ARG A 64 17.55 10.10 13.14
N ARG A 65 17.42 11.41 13.35
CA ARG A 65 16.85 11.97 14.60
C ARG A 65 15.43 11.48 14.87
N TRP A 66 14.59 11.34 13.84
CA TRP A 66 13.24 10.82 14.01
C TRP A 66 13.23 9.34 14.38
N LEU A 67 14.12 8.54 13.79
CA LEU A 67 14.29 7.12 14.11
C LEU A 67 14.80 6.92 15.54
N ASP A 68 15.78 7.71 15.98
CA ASP A 68 16.31 7.65 17.35
C ASP A 68 15.22 8.02 18.39
N LEU A 69 14.44 9.06 18.08
CA LEU A 69 13.30 9.46 18.89
C LEU A 69 12.22 8.38 18.96
N ALA A 70 11.93 7.69 17.84
CA ALA A 70 10.97 6.60 17.79
C ALA A 70 11.45 5.35 18.55
N GLN A 71 12.76 5.09 18.55
CA GLN A 71 13.41 4.03 19.33
C GLN A 71 13.57 4.39 20.82
N GLN A 72 13.30 5.65 21.20
CA GLN A 72 13.46 6.15 22.58
C GLN A 72 14.89 6.00 23.10
N VAL A 73 15.89 6.20 22.22
CA VAL A 73 17.30 6.16 22.61
C VAL A 73 17.60 7.37 23.50
N ALA A 74 17.80 7.12 24.79
CA ALA A 74 18.12 8.16 25.77
C ALA A 74 19.64 8.25 25.98
N GLU A 75 20.21 9.41 25.65
CA GLU A 75 21.62 9.70 25.92
C GLU A 75 21.81 10.30 27.32
N PRO A 76 22.95 10.05 27.99
CA PRO A 76 23.23 10.68 29.27
C PRO A 76 23.39 12.20 29.10
N LYS A 77 22.57 12.98 29.80
CA LYS A 77 22.66 14.44 29.79
C LYS A 77 23.69 14.94 30.82
N THR A 78 24.52 15.88 30.36
CA THR A 78 25.48 16.61 31.20
C THR A 78 25.00 18.02 31.54
N TYR A 79 23.96 18.51 30.85
CA TYR A 79 23.31 19.79 31.10
C TYR A 79 21.86 19.57 31.56
N PRO A 80 21.38 20.28 32.59
CA PRO A 80 22.08 21.32 33.38
C PRO A 80 23.16 20.81 34.34
N TRP A 81 23.14 19.52 34.72
CA TRP A 81 24.21 18.86 35.47
C TRP A 81 24.41 17.42 34.99
N PRO A 82 25.57 16.79 35.28
CA PRO A 82 25.79 15.38 34.99
C PRO A 82 24.73 14.48 35.64
N GLY A 83 24.04 13.68 34.83
CA GLY A 83 22.97 12.79 35.31
C GLY A 83 21.62 13.47 35.48
N ALA A 84 21.41 14.63 34.85
CA ALA A 84 20.08 15.24 34.73
C ALA A 84 19.09 14.30 34.01
N SER A 85 17.80 14.48 34.29
CA SER A 85 16.74 13.61 33.78
C SER A 85 16.70 13.67 32.25
N ASN A 86 16.64 12.49 31.62
CA ASN A 86 16.46 12.37 30.17
C ASN A 86 15.40 11.33 29.81
N VAL A 87 14.17 11.61 30.18
CA VAL A 87 12.98 10.85 29.79
C VAL A 87 12.55 11.29 28.40
N ILE A 88 12.29 10.30 27.54
CA ILE A 88 11.72 10.48 26.20
C ILE A 88 10.26 10.03 26.23
N TYR A 89 9.35 10.93 25.87
CA TYR A 89 7.93 10.61 25.77
C TYR A 89 7.64 9.91 24.42
N PRO A 90 6.93 8.78 24.41
CA PRO A 90 6.78 7.94 23.22
C PRO A 90 5.67 8.43 22.27
N LEU A 91 5.53 9.74 22.05
CA LEU A 91 4.47 10.29 21.20
C LEU A 91 4.55 9.77 19.76
N LEU A 92 5.74 9.86 19.16
CA LEU A 92 6.00 9.40 17.80
C LEU A 92 5.86 7.88 17.67
N THR A 93 6.40 7.12 18.63
CA THR A 93 6.32 5.66 18.67
C THR A 93 4.88 5.18 18.74
N VAL A 94 4.07 5.77 19.62
CA VAL A 94 2.65 5.41 19.75
C VAL A 94 1.88 5.72 18.47
N ALA A 95 2.12 6.88 17.86
CA ALA A 95 1.49 7.24 16.58
C ALA A 95 1.84 6.25 15.46
N ALA A 96 3.13 5.88 15.34
CA ALA A 96 3.61 4.96 14.32
C ALA A 96 3.06 3.54 14.51
N VAL A 97 3.08 3.01 15.74
CA VAL A 97 2.55 1.68 16.06
C VAL A 97 1.05 1.62 15.83
N GLN A 98 0.29 2.65 16.22
CA GLN A 98 -1.15 2.68 15.98
C GLN A 98 -1.50 2.75 14.50
N PHE A 99 -0.72 3.48 13.69
CA PHE A 99 -0.90 3.47 12.25
C PHE A 99 -0.64 2.07 11.67
N ALA A 100 0.52 1.47 11.98
CA ALA A 100 0.90 0.14 11.48
C ALA A 100 -0.14 -0.93 11.88
N ALA A 101 -0.58 -0.94 13.14
CA ALA A 101 -1.59 -1.87 13.64
C ALA A 101 -2.96 -1.74 12.95
N ARG A 102 -3.30 -0.57 12.41
CA ARG A 102 -4.51 -0.36 11.60
C ARG A 102 -4.27 -0.67 10.12
N ALA A 103 -3.06 -0.42 9.63
CA ALA A 103 -2.71 -0.55 8.23
C ALA A 103 -2.49 -1.98 7.80
N TYR A 104 -1.80 -2.75 8.63
CA TYR A 104 -1.44 -4.12 8.33
C TYR A 104 -2.67 -5.02 8.09
N PRO A 105 -3.70 -5.06 8.97
CA PRO A 105 -4.92 -5.84 8.70
C PRO A 105 -5.72 -5.32 7.51
N GLY A 106 -5.57 -4.04 7.15
CA GLY A 106 -6.22 -3.46 5.98
C GLY A 106 -5.61 -3.94 4.66
N ILE A 107 -4.32 -4.28 4.67
CA ILE A 107 -3.52 -4.71 3.52
C ILE A 107 -3.53 -6.24 3.41
N VAL A 108 -3.30 -6.94 4.52
CA VAL A 108 -3.33 -8.39 4.64
C VAL A 108 -4.53 -8.77 5.49
N ARG A 109 -5.67 -9.03 4.83
CA ARG A 109 -6.92 -9.44 5.51
C ARG A 109 -7.02 -10.95 5.65
N ASP A 110 -6.75 -11.64 4.55
CA ASP A 110 -6.88 -13.08 4.35
C ASP A 110 -5.75 -13.57 3.43
N ARG A 111 -5.80 -14.83 3.00
CA ARG A 111 -4.87 -15.37 1.99
C ARG A 111 -4.99 -14.69 0.61
N ASP A 112 -6.04 -13.93 0.36
CA ASP A 112 -6.26 -13.19 -0.90
C ASP A 112 -5.73 -11.75 -0.77
N VAL A 113 -4.48 -11.53 -1.19
CA VAL A 113 -3.82 -10.21 -1.18
C VAL A 113 -3.94 -9.51 -2.55
N VAL A 114 -3.92 -10.30 -3.63
CA VAL A 114 -3.92 -9.84 -5.02
C VAL A 114 -5.21 -10.28 -5.71
N ARG A 115 -5.87 -9.34 -6.37
CA ARG A 115 -7.04 -9.60 -7.22
C ARG A 115 -6.63 -9.47 -8.68
N GLY A 116 -6.93 -10.48 -9.50
CA GLY A 116 -6.82 -10.36 -10.96
C GLY A 116 -7.97 -9.54 -11.52
N THR A 117 -7.67 -8.65 -12.46
CA THR A 117 -8.64 -7.83 -13.18
C THR A 117 -8.84 -8.33 -14.60
N VAL A 118 -10.09 -8.33 -15.05
CA VAL A 118 -10.48 -8.76 -16.40
C VAL A 118 -10.45 -7.56 -17.33
N LEU A 119 -9.69 -7.66 -18.42
CA LEU A 119 -9.71 -6.66 -19.49
C LEU A 119 -10.80 -6.98 -20.53
N GLY A 120 -11.69 -6.00 -20.75
CA GLY A 120 -12.78 -6.07 -21.72
C GLY A 120 -13.98 -6.93 -21.30
N VAL A 121 -14.88 -7.19 -22.24
CA VAL A 121 -16.10 -7.98 -22.00
C VAL A 121 -15.75 -9.48 -21.95
N ASP A 122 -16.32 -10.18 -20.97
CA ASP A 122 -16.17 -11.63 -20.76
C ASP A 122 -17.42 -12.40 -21.21
N SER A 123 -17.98 -12.00 -22.35
CA SER A 123 -19.16 -12.61 -22.97
C SER A 123 -18.83 -13.87 -23.79
N GLY A 124 -17.55 -14.29 -23.81
CA GLY A 124 -17.04 -15.37 -24.66
C GLY A 124 -16.81 -14.96 -26.11
N VAL A 125 -15.99 -15.72 -26.82
CA VAL A 125 -15.76 -15.57 -28.27
C VAL A 125 -16.26 -16.85 -28.95
N PRO A 126 -17.35 -16.81 -29.73
CA PRO A 126 -17.83 -17.98 -30.45
C PRO A 126 -16.92 -18.30 -31.64
N VAL A 127 -16.81 -19.58 -32.02
CA VAL A 127 -16.03 -20.02 -33.17
C VAL A 127 -16.75 -19.60 -34.46
N PRO A 128 -16.13 -18.79 -35.34
CA PRO A 128 -16.72 -18.44 -36.62
C PRO A 128 -16.76 -19.68 -37.53
N ASP A 129 -17.85 -19.85 -38.27
CA ASP A 129 -18.01 -20.95 -39.23
C ASP A 129 -17.07 -20.72 -40.44
N PRO A 130 -16.10 -21.63 -40.69
CA PRO A 130 -15.16 -21.49 -41.80
C PRO A 130 -15.83 -21.61 -43.19
N LEU A 131 -17.05 -22.16 -43.27
CA LEU A 131 -17.81 -22.32 -44.50
C LEU A 131 -18.84 -21.20 -44.72
N ARG A 132 -19.19 -20.42 -43.68
CA ARG A 132 -20.21 -19.36 -43.73
C ARG A 132 -19.74 -18.12 -42.97
N PRO A 133 -19.16 -17.12 -43.68
CA PRO A 133 -18.73 -15.86 -43.07
C PRO A 133 -19.89 -15.18 -42.33
N GLY A 134 -19.73 -14.94 -41.03
CA GLY A 134 -20.71 -14.27 -40.18
C GLY A 134 -21.67 -15.18 -39.39
N GLN A 135 -21.62 -16.51 -39.57
CA GLN A 135 -22.32 -17.46 -38.71
C GLN A 135 -21.35 -18.10 -37.70
N VAL A 136 -21.87 -18.53 -36.55
CA VAL A 136 -21.11 -19.22 -35.51
C VAL A 136 -21.35 -20.72 -35.62
N LEU A 137 -20.30 -21.52 -35.43
CA LEU A 137 -20.43 -22.96 -35.34
C LEU A 137 -21.27 -23.32 -34.11
N THR A 138 -22.23 -24.23 -34.26
CA THR A 138 -23.05 -24.73 -33.15
C THR A 138 -22.66 -26.16 -32.79
N GLY A 139 -22.56 -26.42 -31.48
CA GLY A 139 -22.27 -27.74 -30.94
C GLY A 139 -23.51 -28.67 -30.94
N PRO A 140 -23.34 -29.94 -30.53
CA PRO A 140 -24.41 -30.95 -30.48
C PRO A 140 -25.63 -30.56 -29.63
N ASP A 141 -25.42 -29.68 -28.65
CA ASP A 141 -26.44 -29.22 -27.69
C ASP A 141 -27.24 -28.00 -28.19
N GLY A 142 -27.00 -27.54 -29.44
CA GLY A 142 -27.69 -26.39 -30.04
C GLY A 142 -27.14 -25.01 -29.63
N GLY A 143 -26.15 -24.95 -28.74
CA GLY A 143 -25.43 -23.72 -28.37
C GLY A 143 -24.24 -23.41 -29.30
N PRO A 144 -23.74 -22.17 -29.32
CA PRO A 144 -22.53 -21.83 -30.07
C PRO A 144 -21.30 -22.55 -29.48
N LEU A 145 -20.44 -23.06 -30.36
CA LEU A 145 -19.13 -23.58 -30.01
C LEU A 145 -18.24 -22.39 -29.65
N TRP A 146 -17.57 -22.45 -28.49
CA TRP A 146 -16.79 -21.33 -27.97
C TRP A 146 -15.30 -21.51 -28.24
N LEU A 147 -14.66 -20.49 -28.81
CA LEU A 147 -13.20 -20.39 -28.87
C LEU A 147 -12.64 -20.05 -27.48
N VAL A 148 -13.32 -19.14 -26.78
CA VAL A 148 -13.10 -18.82 -25.36
C VAL A 148 -14.47 -18.82 -24.69
N PRO A 149 -14.72 -19.69 -23.69
CA PRO A 149 -16.04 -19.75 -23.07
C PRO A 149 -16.35 -18.47 -22.28
N PRO A 150 -17.63 -18.08 -22.15
CA PRO A 150 -18.04 -16.97 -21.28
C PRO A 150 -17.59 -17.25 -19.84
N GLY A 151 -16.98 -16.26 -19.19
CA GLY A 151 -16.45 -16.42 -17.83
C GLY A 151 -15.01 -16.97 -17.76
N ALA A 152 -14.42 -17.39 -18.88
CA ALA A 152 -13.05 -17.92 -18.89
C ALA A 152 -12.01 -16.85 -18.52
N LYS A 153 -12.23 -15.59 -18.92
CA LYS A 153 -11.31 -14.51 -18.54
C LYS A 153 -11.37 -14.24 -17.05
N ARG A 154 -12.57 -14.27 -16.45
CA ARG A 154 -12.75 -14.15 -15.00
C ARG A 154 -12.12 -15.33 -14.24
N ALA A 155 -12.35 -16.56 -14.68
CA ALA A 155 -11.75 -17.73 -14.05
C ALA A 155 -10.22 -17.65 -14.03
N ARG A 156 -9.62 -17.21 -15.14
CA ARG A 156 -8.19 -16.97 -15.25
C ARG A 156 -7.70 -15.84 -14.35
N ALA A 157 -8.39 -14.70 -14.33
CA ALA A 157 -8.04 -13.59 -13.46
C ALA A 157 -8.07 -14.00 -11.97
N THR A 158 -9.05 -14.81 -11.56
CA THR A 158 -9.10 -15.40 -10.23
C THR A 158 -7.91 -16.33 -9.97
N ALA A 159 -7.54 -17.17 -10.94
CA ALA A 159 -6.37 -18.07 -10.81
C ALA A 159 -5.05 -17.29 -10.66
N ILE A 160 -4.86 -16.23 -11.46
CA ILE A 160 -3.70 -15.33 -11.38
C ILE A 160 -3.64 -14.63 -10.01
N GLY A 161 -4.77 -14.09 -9.54
CA GLY A 161 -4.84 -13.43 -8.23
C GLY A 161 -4.46 -14.37 -7.09
N ARG A 162 -4.95 -15.62 -7.13
CA ARG A 162 -4.59 -16.66 -6.15
C ARG A 162 -3.13 -17.08 -6.24
N HIS A 163 -2.60 -17.27 -7.45
CA HIS A 163 -1.19 -17.61 -7.64
C HIS A 163 -0.28 -16.53 -7.06
N MET A 164 -0.52 -15.26 -7.41
CA MET A 164 0.30 -14.16 -6.91
C MET A 164 0.15 -13.95 -5.40
N SER A 165 -1.05 -14.20 -4.83
CA SER A 165 -1.24 -14.15 -3.38
C SER A 165 -0.46 -15.26 -2.67
N TRP A 166 -0.49 -16.49 -3.21
CA TRP A 166 0.35 -17.59 -2.74
C TRP A 166 1.85 -17.27 -2.89
N GLN A 167 2.28 -16.66 -4.00
CA GLN A 167 3.68 -16.27 -4.16
C GLN A 167 4.14 -15.30 -3.08
N LEU A 168 3.33 -14.27 -2.78
CA LEU A 168 3.66 -13.26 -1.78
C LEU A 168 3.64 -13.79 -0.34
N LEU A 169 2.76 -14.75 -0.02
CA LEU A 169 2.59 -15.24 1.36
C LEU A 169 3.40 -16.51 1.65
N ASP A 170 3.53 -17.42 0.69
CA ASP A 170 4.15 -18.74 0.88
C ASP A 170 5.52 -18.86 0.18
N GLU A 171 5.67 -18.42 -1.08
CA GLU A 171 6.96 -18.48 -1.82
C GLU A 171 7.95 -17.39 -1.37
N MET A 172 7.43 -16.25 -0.94
CA MET A 172 8.16 -15.08 -0.47
C MET A 172 7.74 -14.72 0.94
N ALA A 173 7.86 -15.65 1.88
CA ALA A 173 7.43 -15.46 3.28
C ALA A 173 8.00 -14.19 3.95
N GLU A 174 9.19 -13.74 3.51
CA GLU A 174 9.81 -12.49 3.95
C GLU A 174 8.99 -11.24 3.58
N TRP A 175 8.13 -11.31 2.58
CA TRP A 175 7.36 -10.16 2.08
C TRP A 175 6.40 -9.63 3.14
N GLU A 176 5.70 -10.50 3.87
CA GLU A 176 4.74 -10.09 4.89
C GLU A 176 5.43 -9.39 6.07
N GLU A 177 6.49 -10.00 6.62
CA GLU A 177 7.28 -9.42 7.70
C GLU A 177 7.91 -8.08 7.29
N GLN A 178 8.45 -8.01 6.07
CA GLN A 178 9.01 -6.77 5.53
C GLN A 178 7.94 -5.70 5.27
N THR A 179 6.69 -6.10 4.98
CA THR A 179 5.57 -5.16 4.79
C THR A 179 5.14 -4.56 6.12
N ASP A 180 5.08 -5.35 7.19
CA ASP A 180 4.80 -4.81 8.53
C ASP A 180 5.88 -3.80 8.97
N LYS A 181 7.16 -4.16 8.82
CA LYS A 181 8.29 -3.24 9.07
C LYS A 181 8.21 -1.98 8.19
N LEU A 182 7.83 -2.12 6.93
CA LEU A 182 7.66 -1.02 5.99
C LEU A 182 6.58 -0.06 6.49
N LEU A 183 5.41 -0.53 6.92
CA LEU A 183 4.32 0.34 7.38
C LEU A 183 4.70 1.14 8.63
N LEU A 184 5.43 0.52 9.56
CA LEU A 184 5.94 1.19 10.75
C LEU A 184 6.92 2.31 10.36
N LYS A 185 7.98 1.99 9.62
CA LYS A 185 8.99 2.98 9.19
C LYS A 185 8.42 4.07 8.27
N LEU A 186 7.50 3.70 7.37
CA LEU A 186 6.80 4.63 6.48
C LEU A 186 6.07 5.71 7.25
N SER A 187 5.41 5.36 8.36
CA SER A 187 4.70 6.34 9.18
C SER A 187 5.64 7.31 9.92
N ILE A 188 6.88 6.91 10.18
CA ILE A 188 7.90 7.75 10.85
C ILE A 188 8.58 8.68 9.84
N ILE A 189 9.17 8.10 8.80
CA ILE A 189 10.02 8.82 7.83
C ILE A 189 9.17 9.52 6.76
N GLY A 190 8.11 8.85 6.29
CA GLY A 190 7.22 9.34 5.24
C GLY A 190 7.39 8.67 3.89
N THR A 191 8.57 8.12 3.62
CA THR A 191 8.90 7.42 2.36
C THR A 191 9.55 6.08 2.65
N MET A 192 9.15 5.04 1.91
CA MET A 192 9.81 3.74 1.88
C MET A 192 9.88 3.24 0.43
N PHE A 193 10.77 2.31 0.14
CA PHE A 193 10.91 1.74 -1.20
C PHE A 193 10.85 0.21 -1.16
N ARG A 194 10.35 -0.40 -2.23
CA ARG A 194 10.45 -1.83 -2.51
C ARG A 194 11.21 -2.04 -3.81
N LYS A 195 12.21 -2.91 -3.84
CA LYS A 195 12.88 -3.36 -5.07
C LYS A 195 12.33 -4.72 -5.46
N THR A 196 11.80 -4.83 -6.67
CA THR A 196 11.18 -6.06 -7.17
C THR A 196 11.95 -6.54 -8.41
N TYR A 197 12.53 -7.73 -8.33
CA TYR A 197 13.37 -8.30 -9.38
C TYR A 197 13.25 -9.83 -9.39
N PHE A 198 13.73 -10.46 -10.45
CA PHE A 198 13.88 -11.92 -10.50
C PHE A 198 15.33 -12.24 -10.11
N ASP A 199 15.50 -13.16 -9.17
CA ASP A 199 16.83 -13.62 -8.76
C ASP A 199 17.18 -14.93 -9.50
N PRO A 200 18.18 -14.91 -10.41
CA PRO A 200 18.61 -16.11 -11.12
C PRO A 200 19.21 -17.19 -10.21
N ALA A 201 19.77 -16.85 -9.05
CA ALA A 201 20.34 -17.82 -8.14
C ALA A 201 19.25 -18.60 -7.38
N LEU A 202 18.20 -17.89 -6.94
CA LEU A 202 17.06 -18.48 -6.23
C LEU A 202 15.97 -19.02 -7.16
N GLN A 203 16.02 -18.69 -8.46
CA GLN A 203 15.02 -19.05 -9.48
C GLN A 203 13.59 -18.64 -9.11
N ARG A 204 13.43 -17.52 -8.37
CA ARG A 204 12.15 -16.98 -7.95
C ARG A 204 12.13 -15.46 -8.01
N ASN A 205 10.93 -14.89 -7.99
CA ASN A 205 10.79 -13.44 -7.83
C ASN A 205 11.13 -13.03 -6.39
N VAL A 206 11.77 -11.89 -6.25
CA VAL A 206 12.14 -11.28 -4.98
C VAL A 206 11.58 -9.86 -4.94
N SER A 207 11.01 -9.48 -3.81
CA SER A 207 10.50 -8.14 -3.54
C SER A 207 10.97 -7.76 -2.15
N GLU A 208 11.97 -6.89 -2.08
CA GLU A 208 12.66 -6.53 -0.83
C GLU A 208 12.42 -5.08 -0.47
N THR A 209 12.21 -4.81 0.82
CA THR A 209 12.08 -3.45 1.33
C THR A 209 13.45 -2.79 1.40
N VAL A 210 13.61 -1.69 0.68
CA VAL A 210 14.84 -0.88 0.68
C VAL A 210 14.65 0.33 1.59
N ASP A 211 15.60 0.53 2.51
CA ASP A 211 15.56 1.65 3.44
C ASP A 211 15.79 2.97 2.69
N PRO A 212 14.97 4.01 2.94
CA PRO A 212 15.13 5.33 2.32
C PRO A 212 16.51 5.97 2.58
N LEU A 213 17.20 5.60 3.67
CA LEU A 213 18.55 6.09 3.95
C LEU A 213 19.60 5.50 3.00
N ARG A 214 19.35 4.31 2.44
CA ARG A 214 20.23 3.58 1.51
C ARG A 214 19.91 3.82 0.04
N LEU A 215 18.71 4.31 -0.28
CA LEU A 215 18.35 4.70 -1.65
C LEU A 215 18.54 6.21 -1.85
N CYS A 216 19.57 6.58 -2.61
CA CYS A 216 19.92 7.96 -2.93
C CYS A 216 19.30 8.40 -4.27
N ILE A 217 18.55 9.49 -4.19
CA ILE A 217 17.91 10.16 -5.32
C ILE A 217 18.03 11.66 -5.09
N ASP A 218 18.24 12.41 -6.17
CA ASP A 218 18.21 13.88 -6.15
C ASP A 218 16.94 14.38 -5.46
N TYR A 219 17.13 15.15 -4.38
CA TYR A 219 16.06 15.69 -3.56
C TYR A 219 15.04 16.52 -4.36
N HIS A 220 15.51 17.22 -5.40
CA HIS A 220 14.71 18.13 -6.23
C HIS A 220 14.17 17.48 -7.51
N ALA A 221 14.25 16.15 -7.65
CA ALA A 221 13.71 15.45 -8.79
C ALA A 221 12.18 15.60 -8.89
N LYS A 222 11.68 15.90 -10.10
CA LYS A 222 10.25 16.14 -10.37
C LYS A 222 9.35 14.94 -10.03
N SER A 223 9.83 13.73 -10.29
CA SER A 223 9.10 12.51 -9.99
C SER A 223 10.06 11.33 -9.91
N PHE A 224 9.65 10.30 -9.18
CA PHE A 224 10.41 9.05 -9.06
C PHE A 224 10.60 8.33 -10.40
N ALA A 225 9.59 8.32 -11.25
CA ALA A 225 9.64 7.63 -12.55
C ALA A 225 10.53 8.35 -13.58
N THR A 226 10.71 9.66 -13.45
CA THR A 226 11.51 10.48 -14.37
C THR A 226 12.85 10.88 -13.77
N ALA A 227 13.21 10.36 -12.59
CA ALA A 227 14.49 10.66 -11.99
C ALA A 227 15.61 10.24 -12.94
N PRO A 228 16.61 11.11 -13.18
CA PRO A 228 17.67 10.82 -14.15
C PRO A 228 18.54 9.63 -13.70
N ARG A 229 18.64 9.43 -12.38
CA ARG A 229 19.38 8.35 -11.75
C ARG A 229 18.79 8.01 -10.38
N ILE A 230 18.93 6.75 -9.99
CA ILE A 230 18.57 6.22 -8.68
C ILE A 230 19.74 5.35 -8.23
N THR A 231 20.31 5.61 -7.06
CA THR A 231 21.47 4.87 -6.54
C THR A 231 21.10 4.13 -5.27
N GLU A 232 21.29 2.83 -5.22
CA GLU A 232 21.14 2.01 -4.01
C GLU A 232 22.51 1.68 -3.41
N GLU A 233 22.65 1.87 -2.10
CA GLU A 233 23.79 1.40 -1.31
C GLU A 233 23.52 -0.03 -0.82
N ILE A 234 24.28 -0.99 -1.35
CA ILE A 234 24.15 -2.42 -1.06
C ILE A 234 25.41 -2.88 -0.33
N ASP A 235 25.26 -3.52 0.82
CA ASP A 235 26.36 -4.13 1.54
C ASP A 235 26.41 -5.62 1.18
N LEU A 236 27.56 -6.08 0.70
CA LEU A 236 27.76 -7.50 0.34
C LEU A 236 28.91 -8.07 1.17
N TYR A 237 28.70 -9.26 1.74
CA TYR A 237 29.75 -9.99 2.43
C TYR A 237 30.80 -10.54 1.45
N PRO A 238 32.05 -10.79 1.89
CA PRO A 238 33.10 -11.32 1.01
C PRO A 238 32.69 -12.59 0.24
N TRP A 239 31.94 -13.50 0.87
CA TRP A 239 31.46 -14.72 0.22
C TRP A 239 30.36 -14.45 -0.84
N GLU A 240 29.51 -13.46 -0.60
CA GLU A 240 28.47 -13.02 -1.55
C GLU A 240 29.06 -12.36 -2.80
N ILE A 241 30.21 -11.69 -2.64
CA ILE A 241 30.98 -11.10 -3.74
C ILE A 241 31.58 -12.24 -4.58
N GLU A 242 32.21 -13.21 -3.93
CA GLU A 242 32.80 -14.38 -4.59
C GLU A 242 31.75 -15.21 -5.36
N GLU A 243 30.56 -15.41 -4.80
CA GLU A 243 29.45 -16.08 -5.51
C GLU A 243 29.03 -15.32 -6.77
N ARG A 244 28.97 -13.99 -6.71
CA ARG A 244 28.62 -13.14 -7.87
C ARG A 244 29.72 -13.12 -8.94
N ILE A 245 30.99 -13.19 -8.54
CA ILE A 245 32.11 -13.36 -9.48
C ILE A 245 32.00 -14.71 -10.18
N ARG A 246 31.80 -15.80 -9.42
CA ARG A 246 31.65 -17.17 -9.97
C ARG A 246 30.42 -17.34 -10.86
N ALA A 247 29.36 -16.59 -10.58
CA ALA A 247 28.15 -16.55 -11.40
C ALA A 247 28.32 -15.73 -12.70
N GLY A 248 29.48 -15.07 -12.91
CA GLY A 248 29.71 -14.19 -14.06
C GLY A 248 28.91 -12.89 -13.99
N LEU A 249 28.41 -12.51 -12.81
CA LEU A 249 27.69 -11.26 -12.62
C LEU A 249 28.65 -10.08 -12.39
N PHE A 250 29.75 -10.33 -11.68
CA PHE A 250 30.77 -9.35 -11.33
C PHE A 250 32.08 -9.62 -12.07
N LEU A 251 32.84 -8.57 -12.37
CA LEU A 251 34.20 -8.69 -12.88
C LEU A 251 35.11 -9.38 -11.85
N GLU A 252 36.02 -10.23 -12.31
CA GLU A 252 37.01 -10.88 -11.47
C GLU A 252 38.12 -9.89 -11.09
N GLN A 253 37.95 -9.24 -9.94
CA GLN A 253 38.89 -8.26 -9.41
C GLN A 253 38.72 -8.13 -7.90
N ASP A 254 39.74 -7.61 -7.25
CA ASP A 254 39.66 -7.23 -5.84
C ASP A 254 38.81 -5.96 -5.70
N TYR A 255 37.85 -5.92 -4.78
CA TYR A 255 37.00 -4.74 -4.54
C TYR A 255 37.45 -3.93 -3.32
N GLY A 256 38.49 -4.38 -2.62
CA GLY A 256 38.98 -3.80 -1.37
C GLY A 256 38.08 -4.14 -0.17
N GLY A 257 38.54 -3.77 1.03
CA GLY A 257 37.77 -3.87 2.27
C GLY A 257 36.98 -2.59 2.57
N ASN A 258 35.99 -2.71 3.46
CA ASN A 258 35.26 -1.56 3.95
C ASN A 258 36.11 -0.77 4.96
N HIS A 259 36.35 0.52 4.70
CA HIS A 259 37.16 1.36 5.59
C HIS A 259 36.49 1.57 6.96
N GLU A 260 35.17 1.37 7.06
CA GLU A 260 34.40 1.52 8.31
C GLU A 260 34.39 0.23 9.17
N GLY A 261 34.80 -0.92 8.61
CA GLY A 261 34.75 -2.24 9.26
C GLY A 261 35.93 -2.58 10.18
N GLY A 262 36.96 -1.74 10.25
CA GLY A 262 38.16 -2.01 11.06
C GLY A 262 39.01 -3.17 10.50
N GLU A 263 39.55 -4.02 11.38
CA GLU A 263 40.40 -5.18 11.02
C GLU A 263 39.60 -6.48 10.76
N ASP A 264 38.27 -6.43 10.71
CA ASP A 264 37.43 -7.61 10.47
C ASP A 264 37.47 -8.01 8.99
N SER A 265 38.01 -9.20 8.70
CA SER A 265 38.10 -9.73 7.34
C SER A 265 36.75 -10.10 6.74
N ASP A 266 35.74 -10.34 7.57
CA ASP A 266 34.38 -10.69 7.15
C ASP A 266 33.47 -9.46 7.02
N ALA A 267 34.02 -8.24 7.23
CA ALA A 267 33.26 -7.01 7.10
C ALA A 267 32.68 -6.85 5.69
N PRO A 268 31.40 -6.45 5.57
CA PRO A 268 30.77 -6.31 4.26
C PRO A 268 31.32 -5.10 3.51
N VAL A 269 31.50 -5.25 2.21
CA VAL A 269 31.93 -4.19 1.28
C VAL A 269 30.68 -3.49 0.74
N THR A 270 30.67 -2.15 0.79
CA THR A 270 29.55 -1.36 0.26
C THR A 270 29.71 -1.11 -1.23
N PHE A 271 28.69 -1.46 -2.01
CA PHE A 271 28.53 -1.20 -3.43
C PHE A 271 27.46 -0.14 -3.67
N LEU A 272 27.63 0.62 -4.74
CA LEU A 272 26.67 1.57 -5.26
C LEU A 272 26.09 1.00 -6.56
N GLU A 273 24.82 0.61 -6.54
CA GLU A 273 24.08 0.21 -7.74
C GLU A 273 23.27 1.40 -8.25
N GLN A 274 23.69 1.97 -9.37
CA GLN A 274 23.07 3.14 -9.97
C GLN A 274 22.31 2.78 -11.24
N HIS A 275 20.99 2.95 -11.20
CA HIS A 275 20.14 2.94 -12.38
C HIS A 275 20.26 4.31 -13.04
N ARG A 276 20.77 4.37 -14.26
CA ARG A 276 21.05 5.63 -14.95
C ARG A 276 20.92 5.47 -16.46
N ARG A 277 20.92 6.59 -17.17
CA ARG A 277 21.13 6.60 -18.62
C ARG A 277 22.62 6.83 -18.95
N LEU A 278 23.17 6.03 -19.85
CA LEU A 278 24.51 6.15 -20.40
C LEU A 278 24.47 5.93 -21.91
N ASP A 279 25.40 6.57 -22.61
CA ASP A 279 25.68 6.36 -24.02
C ASP A 279 26.93 5.47 -24.08
N LEU A 280 26.75 4.16 -24.29
CA LEU A 280 27.85 3.18 -24.32
C LEU A 280 28.23 2.77 -25.74
N ASP A 281 27.36 3.01 -26.72
CA ASP A 281 27.58 2.69 -28.13
C ASP A 281 28.06 3.89 -28.96
N GLY A 282 28.00 5.09 -28.40
CA GLY A 282 28.51 6.32 -29.01
C GLY A 282 27.57 6.92 -30.04
N ASP A 283 26.29 6.53 -30.04
CA ASP A 283 25.28 7.00 -30.99
C ASP A 283 24.68 8.37 -30.61
N GLY A 284 25.01 8.89 -29.42
CA GLY A 284 24.53 10.16 -28.87
C GLY A 284 23.16 10.06 -28.18
N TYR A 285 22.54 8.88 -28.16
CA TYR A 285 21.42 8.54 -27.31
C TYR A 285 21.94 7.95 -25.98
N ALA A 286 21.15 8.04 -24.93
CA ALA A 286 21.53 7.49 -23.63
C ALA A 286 20.50 6.45 -23.19
N GLU A 287 20.87 5.18 -23.36
CA GLU A 287 20.08 4.02 -22.98
C GLU A 287 20.14 3.81 -21.45
N PRO A 288 19.10 3.20 -20.87
CA PRO A 288 19.11 2.89 -19.45
C PRO A 288 19.99 1.68 -19.13
N TYR A 289 20.94 1.85 -18.23
CA TYR A 289 21.81 0.79 -17.70
C TYR A 289 21.79 0.80 -16.17
N ILE A 290 22.10 -0.36 -15.60
CA ILE A 290 22.33 -0.57 -14.17
C ILE A 290 23.83 -0.76 -14.01
N VAL A 291 24.45 0.13 -13.25
CA VAL A 291 25.91 0.13 -13.04
C VAL A 291 26.20 -0.08 -11.57
N THR A 292 27.00 -1.10 -11.25
CA THR A 292 27.41 -1.41 -9.88
C THR A 292 28.89 -1.10 -9.71
N ILE A 293 29.23 -0.25 -8.73
CA ILE A 293 30.63 0.07 -8.38
C ILE A 293 30.87 -0.16 -6.89
N ALA A 294 32.10 -0.51 -6.50
CA ALA A 294 32.48 -0.51 -5.08
C ALA A 294 32.67 0.94 -4.61
N ARG A 295 32.01 1.31 -3.50
CA ARG A 295 31.96 2.70 -3.00
C ARG A 295 33.36 3.25 -2.68
N ASP A 296 34.13 2.45 -1.95
CA ASP A 296 35.39 2.87 -1.36
C ASP A 296 36.56 2.76 -2.35
N SER A 297 36.65 1.64 -3.07
CA SER A 297 37.71 1.42 -4.06
C SER A 297 37.45 2.09 -5.42
N GLY A 298 36.19 2.48 -5.69
CA GLY A 298 35.80 3.08 -6.96
C GLY A 298 35.87 2.13 -8.15
N ARG A 299 36.06 0.83 -7.93
CA ARG A 299 36.20 -0.17 -9.00
C ARG A 299 34.82 -0.57 -9.54
N LEU A 300 34.72 -0.72 -10.86
CA LEU A 300 33.49 -1.15 -11.55
C LEU A 300 33.26 -2.65 -11.34
N ALA A 301 32.10 -3.04 -10.83
CA ALA A 301 31.75 -4.45 -10.64
C ALA A 301 30.93 -5.02 -11.80
N ARG A 302 29.89 -4.29 -12.22
CA ARG A 302 28.91 -4.77 -13.20
C ARG A 302 28.29 -3.65 -14.00
N ILE A 303 28.01 -3.92 -15.28
CA ILE A 303 27.08 -3.14 -16.11
C ILE A 303 26.03 -4.09 -16.69
N ALA A 304 24.76 -3.81 -16.45
CA ALA A 304 23.64 -4.59 -16.99
C ALA A 304 22.65 -3.70 -17.74
N ALA A 305 21.96 -4.26 -18.73
CA ALA A 305 20.88 -3.55 -19.42
C ALA A 305 19.73 -3.25 -18.46
N GLY A 306 19.25 -2.01 -18.46
CA GLY A 306 18.11 -1.55 -17.65
C GLY A 306 16.80 -1.50 -18.42
N PHE A 307 16.67 -2.24 -19.53
CA PHE A 307 15.51 -2.25 -20.42
C PHE A 307 15.25 -3.66 -20.98
N ASP A 308 14.02 -3.91 -21.41
CA ASP A 308 13.65 -5.10 -22.18
C ASP A 308 13.40 -4.73 -23.64
N MET A 309 13.37 -5.75 -24.50
CA MET A 309 12.93 -5.60 -25.90
C MET A 309 11.50 -5.05 -26.03
N ASP A 310 10.59 -5.41 -25.12
CA ASP A 310 9.22 -4.87 -25.08
C ASP A 310 9.20 -3.34 -24.88
N GLY A 311 10.24 -2.77 -24.27
CA GLY A 311 10.38 -1.34 -23.98
C GLY A 311 11.04 -0.52 -25.09
N VAL A 312 11.52 -1.17 -26.16
CA VAL A 312 12.20 -0.50 -27.29
C VAL A 312 11.16 -0.14 -28.36
N MET A 313 10.92 1.17 -28.53
CA MET A 313 10.01 1.67 -29.55
C MET A 313 10.78 2.11 -30.80
N PHE A 314 10.50 1.46 -31.92
CA PHE A 314 11.05 1.81 -33.24
C PHE A 314 10.13 2.80 -33.97
N ASP A 315 10.71 3.71 -34.74
CA ASP A 315 9.95 4.55 -35.67
C ASP A 315 9.38 3.70 -36.82
N ALA A 316 8.17 4.04 -37.26
CA ALA A 316 7.44 3.30 -38.29
C ALA A 316 7.96 3.58 -39.71
N GLN A 317 8.72 4.65 -39.91
CA GLN A 317 9.25 5.05 -41.23
C GLN A 317 10.71 4.66 -41.44
N ASP A 318 11.58 4.97 -40.47
CA ASP A 318 13.04 4.84 -40.62
C ASP A 318 13.64 3.68 -39.81
N HIS A 319 12.82 2.91 -39.09
CA HIS A 319 13.25 1.81 -38.20
C HIS A 319 14.30 2.22 -37.14
N ARG A 320 14.45 3.51 -36.86
CA ARG A 320 15.34 4.03 -35.81
C ARG A 320 14.74 3.86 -34.43
N ILE A 321 15.60 3.74 -33.42
CA ILE A 321 15.18 3.70 -32.02
C ILE A 321 14.68 5.09 -31.62
N ARG A 322 13.38 5.21 -31.35
CA ARG A 322 12.76 6.48 -30.94
C ARG A 322 12.88 6.71 -29.45
N ARG A 323 12.65 5.65 -28.66
CA ARG A 323 12.63 5.70 -27.21
C ARG A 323 12.83 4.31 -26.63
N ILE A 324 13.74 4.22 -25.66
CA ILE A 324 13.88 3.06 -24.79
C ILE A 324 13.29 3.40 -23.42
N GLU A 325 12.26 2.65 -23.04
CA GLU A 325 11.67 2.72 -21.71
C GLU A 325 12.52 1.92 -20.71
N ALA A 326 12.91 2.57 -19.62
CA ALA A 326 13.68 1.92 -18.56
C ALA A 326 12.75 1.05 -17.71
N VAL A 327 13.22 -0.15 -17.35
CA VAL A 327 12.51 -1.03 -16.42
C VAL A 327 12.56 -0.39 -15.03
N SER A 328 11.38 -0.15 -14.45
CA SER A 328 11.25 0.32 -13.07
C SER A 328 11.36 -0.87 -12.13
N TYR A 329 12.48 -0.99 -11.41
CA TYR A 329 12.68 -2.03 -10.37
C TYR A 329 12.13 -1.59 -9.02
N TYR A 330 12.20 -0.30 -8.71
CA TYR A 330 11.78 0.25 -7.43
C TYR A 330 10.31 0.71 -7.45
N THR A 331 9.65 0.53 -6.32
CA THR A 331 8.31 1.04 -6.02
C THR A 331 8.40 1.97 -4.82
N LYS A 332 8.08 3.25 -5.01
CA LYS A 332 8.00 4.22 -3.93
C LYS A 332 6.66 4.08 -3.19
N PHE A 333 6.74 3.93 -1.87
CA PHE A 333 5.61 4.02 -0.94
C PHE A 333 5.59 5.40 -0.31
N SER A 334 4.43 6.06 -0.43
CA SER A 334 4.24 7.46 -0.04
C SER A 334 3.26 7.60 1.12
N PHE A 335 3.68 8.27 2.21
CA PHE A 335 2.82 8.58 3.35
C PHE A 335 2.05 9.90 3.12
N ILE A 336 2.67 11.05 3.37
CA ILE A 336 2.11 12.39 3.13
C ILE A 336 3.04 13.13 2.16
N PRO A 337 2.54 13.58 0.99
CA PRO A 337 3.34 14.36 0.03
C PRO A 337 3.98 15.58 0.68
N SER A 338 5.23 15.83 0.33
CA SER A 338 5.96 16.97 0.87
C SER A 338 5.41 18.31 0.35
N PRO A 339 5.26 19.34 1.20
CA PRO A 339 4.78 20.66 0.79
C PRO A 339 5.74 21.41 -0.14
N ASP A 340 7.04 21.10 -0.09
CA ASP A 340 8.08 21.66 -0.98
C ASP A 340 8.14 20.96 -2.35
N SER A 341 7.23 20.01 -2.62
CA SER A 341 7.25 19.16 -3.82
C SER A 341 8.54 18.35 -4.02
N ALA A 342 9.29 18.09 -2.94
CA ALA A 342 10.44 17.20 -2.97
C ALA A 342 10.05 15.75 -3.27
N ILE A 343 11.05 14.96 -3.71
CA ILE A 343 10.83 13.54 -4.01
C ILE A 343 10.58 12.69 -2.76
N TYR A 344 11.04 13.13 -1.60
CA TYR A 344 10.82 12.44 -0.33
C TYR A 344 9.58 13.01 0.36
N ASP A 345 8.62 12.14 0.65
CA ASP A 345 7.40 12.44 1.38
C ASP A 345 7.67 12.56 2.89
N ILE A 346 6.78 13.25 3.60
CA ILE A 346 6.88 13.50 5.04
C ILE A 346 6.08 12.46 5.84
N GLY A 347 6.61 12.12 7.01
CA GLY A 347 5.99 11.24 7.99
C GLY A 347 5.57 11.97 9.27
N PHE A 348 5.14 11.20 10.27
CA PHE A 348 4.91 11.72 11.62
C PHE A 348 6.20 12.25 12.27
N GLY A 349 7.38 11.82 11.84
CA GLY A 349 8.66 12.36 12.31
C GLY A 349 8.71 13.87 12.11
N THR A 350 8.45 14.36 10.90
CA THR A 350 8.44 15.78 10.58
C THR A 350 7.38 16.56 11.38
N LEU A 351 6.19 15.96 11.57
CA LEU A 351 5.05 16.63 12.20
C LEU A 351 5.11 16.65 13.73
N LEU A 352 5.60 15.56 14.35
CA LEU A 352 5.57 15.37 15.80
C LEU A 352 6.90 15.67 16.47
N HIS A 353 8.02 15.71 15.74
CA HIS A 353 9.35 15.94 16.34
C HIS A 353 9.43 17.24 17.16
N PRO A 354 8.97 18.41 16.68
CA PRO A 354 9.04 19.65 17.47
C PRO A 354 8.20 19.58 18.75
N LEU A 355 7.01 18.98 18.68
CA LEU A 355 6.14 18.79 19.84
C LEU A 355 6.75 17.81 20.83
N ASN A 356 7.32 16.70 20.35
CA ASN A 356 7.94 15.71 21.22
C ASN A 356 9.20 16.28 21.90
N ALA A 357 9.98 17.10 21.20
CA ALA A 357 11.12 17.80 21.79
C ALA A 357 10.69 18.78 22.90
N ALA A 358 9.58 19.51 22.71
CA ALA A 358 9.01 20.40 23.71
C ALA A 358 8.45 19.64 24.92
N VAL A 359 7.76 18.52 24.69
CA VAL A 359 7.25 17.60 25.72
C VAL A 359 8.40 17.01 26.54
N ASN A 360 9.42 16.48 25.88
CA ASN A 360 10.61 15.93 26.53
C ASN A 360 11.32 16.99 27.39
N THR A 361 11.48 18.20 26.85
CA THR A 361 12.12 19.30 27.60
C THR A 361 11.32 19.65 28.85
N SER A 362 10.01 19.81 28.70
CA SER A 362 9.11 20.15 29.82
C SER A 362 9.07 19.05 30.88
N LEU A 363 8.96 17.79 30.46
CA LEU A 363 9.01 16.62 31.36
C LEU A 363 10.31 16.56 32.13
N ASN A 364 11.45 16.71 31.45
CA ASN A 364 12.76 16.64 32.09
C ASN A 364 12.96 17.77 33.09
N GLN A 365 12.57 19.00 32.75
CA GLN A 365 12.61 20.13 33.69
C GLN A 365 11.74 19.90 34.93
N MET A 366 10.57 19.27 34.76
CA MET A 366 9.70 18.92 35.89
C MET A 366 10.30 17.82 36.77
N PHE A 367 10.88 16.77 36.17
CA PHE A 367 11.59 15.73 36.92
C PHE A 367 12.81 16.27 37.65
N ASP A 368 13.59 17.13 37.01
CA ASP A 368 14.75 17.78 37.61
C ASP A 368 14.35 18.71 38.76
N ALA A 369 13.28 19.50 38.60
CA ALA A 369 12.75 20.33 39.68
C ALA A 369 12.24 19.51 40.86
N ALA A 370 11.54 18.39 40.60
CA ALA A 370 11.13 17.45 41.63
C ALA A 370 12.34 16.78 42.32
N HIS A 371 13.36 16.41 41.54
CA HIS A 371 14.58 15.82 42.07
C HIS A 371 15.32 16.79 42.99
N LEU A 372 15.48 18.06 42.59
CA LEU A 372 16.10 19.09 43.42
C LEU A 372 15.28 19.39 44.68
N ALA A 373 13.95 19.46 44.57
CA ALA A 373 13.08 19.66 45.72
C ALA A 373 13.17 18.51 46.74
N ASN A 374 13.30 17.26 46.25
CA ASN A 374 13.44 16.07 47.10
C ASN A 374 14.85 15.89 47.67
N ALA A 375 15.89 16.17 46.88
CA ALA A 375 17.28 16.09 47.31
C ALA A 375 17.60 17.17 48.35
N GLY A 376 16.95 18.34 48.23
CA GLY A 376 17.19 19.48 49.08
C GLY A 376 18.62 20.02 48.94
N GLY A 377 19.07 20.72 49.96
CA GLY A 377 20.39 21.36 49.99
C GLY A 377 20.32 22.69 50.71
N GLY A 378 21.46 23.33 50.93
CA GLY A 378 21.50 24.60 51.64
C GLY A 378 22.92 25.08 51.91
N PHE A 379 23.00 26.30 52.41
CA PHE A 379 24.24 26.87 52.91
C PHE A 379 24.33 26.69 54.42
N VAL A 380 25.50 26.31 54.87
CA VAL A 380 25.85 26.25 56.30
C VAL A 380 26.66 27.50 56.63
N GLY A 381 26.16 28.33 57.54
CA GLY A 381 26.88 29.50 58.03
C GLY A 381 28.15 29.13 58.80
N SER A 382 29.21 29.93 58.66
CA SER A 382 30.51 29.71 59.33
C SER A 382 30.45 29.74 60.86
N GLY A 383 29.35 30.21 61.45
CA GLY A 383 29.08 30.19 62.89
C GLY A 383 28.76 28.80 63.47
N MET A 384 28.64 27.77 62.62
CA MET A 384 28.33 26.40 63.03
C MET A 384 29.58 25.49 62.84
N SER A 385 30.25 25.10 63.93
CA SER A 385 31.41 24.18 63.86
C SER A 385 30.96 22.72 63.87
N LEU A 386 30.37 22.25 62.77
CA LEU A 386 30.33 20.82 62.49
C LEU A 386 31.63 20.47 61.75
N ASN A 387 32.45 19.59 62.33
CA ASN A 387 33.63 19.05 61.63
C ASN A 387 33.21 18.65 60.22
N SER A 388 33.83 19.24 59.19
CA SER A 388 33.30 19.33 57.81
C SER A 388 33.29 17.99 57.03
N GLY A 389 33.16 16.86 57.71
CA GLY A 389 33.02 15.52 57.14
C GLY A 389 31.58 15.02 57.20
N SER A 390 31.30 13.95 56.46
CA SER A 390 29.98 13.30 56.42
C SER A 390 29.54 12.84 57.82
N VAL A 391 28.53 13.49 58.38
CA VAL A 391 27.94 13.09 59.67
C VAL A 391 26.96 11.94 59.41
N ARG A 392 27.36 10.72 59.73
CA ARG A 392 26.44 9.57 59.77
C ARG A 392 25.59 9.63 61.04
N PHE A 393 24.29 9.42 60.89
CA PHE A 393 23.32 9.32 61.98
C PHE A 393 22.85 7.87 62.11
N GLN A 394 22.82 7.35 63.34
CA GLN A 394 22.07 6.14 63.67
C GLN A 394 20.68 6.51 64.22
N VAL A 395 19.70 5.64 64.03
CA VAL A 395 18.32 5.87 64.52
C VAL A 395 18.34 6.02 66.04
N GLY A 396 17.91 7.17 66.55
CA GLY A 396 17.89 7.50 67.98
C GLY A 396 19.15 8.16 68.55
N GLU A 397 20.18 8.43 67.73
CA GLU A 397 21.41 9.11 68.16
C GLU A 397 21.24 10.65 68.11
N TYR A 398 21.51 11.32 69.23
CA TYR A 398 21.57 12.79 69.31
C TYR A 398 23.03 13.26 69.18
N LYS A 399 23.33 14.09 68.16
CA LYS A 399 24.66 14.70 67.98
C LYS A 399 24.69 16.08 68.59
N VAL A 400 25.70 16.34 69.42
CA VAL A 400 25.91 17.67 70.03
C VAL A 400 26.55 18.59 68.99
N VAL A 401 25.92 19.73 68.74
CA VAL A 401 26.45 20.79 67.86
C VAL A 401 26.75 22.02 68.71
N ASN A 402 27.96 22.55 68.56
CA ASN A 402 28.42 23.70 69.33
C ASN A 402 28.23 24.98 68.48
N THR A 403 27.14 25.70 68.74
CA THR A 403 26.79 26.94 68.02
C THR A 403 26.75 28.08 69.02
N PRO A 404 27.73 29.01 69.01
CA PRO A 404 27.73 30.14 69.94
C PRO A 404 26.66 31.15 69.52
N GLY A 405 25.58 31.26 70.32
CA GLY A 405 24.67 32.40 70.33
C GLY A 405 23.48 32.38 69.37
N ALA A 406 23.35 31.42 68.45
CA ALA A 406 22.23 31.33 67.51
C ALA A 406 21.67 29.90 67.41
N THR A 407 20.37 29.77 67.11
CA THR A 407 19.74 28.45 66.98
C THR A 407 20.27 27.72 65.73
N LEU A 408 20.33 26.38 65.76
CA LEU A 408 20.72 25.54 64.61
C LEU A 408 19.96 25.88 63.31
N ARG A 409 18.72 26.34 63.45
CA ARG A 409 17.83 26.71 62.34
C ARG A 409 18.25 28.02 61.66
N GLU A 410 18.82 28.98 62.39
CA GLU A 410 19.23 30.28 61.85
C GLU A 410 20.53 30.19 61.02
N ASN A 411 21.37 29.18 61.30
CA ASN A 411 22.64 28.97 60.60
C ASN A 411 22.53 28.05 59.38
N LEU A 412 21.36 27.45 59.14
CA LEU A 412 21.06 26.62 57.99
C LEU A 412 20.10 27.37 57.08
N VAL A 413 20.60 27.82 55.92
CA VAL A 413 19.76 28.43 54.88
C VAL A 413 19.45 27.34 53.84
N PRO A 414 18.29 26.67 53.90
CA PRO A 414 17.94 25.67 52.90
C PRO A 414 17.75 26.36 51.54
N LEU A 415 18.30 25.75 50.49
CA LEU A 415 17.97 26.11 49.12
C LEU A 415 16.53 25.69 48.87
N GLN A 416 15.66 26.67 48.62
CA GLN A 416 14.28 26.41 48.27
C GLN A 416 14.18 26.21 46.76
N PHE A 417 14.02 24.97 46.33
CA PHE A 417 13.63 24.66 44.97
C PHE A 417 12.11 24.60 44.90
N PRO A 418 11.44 25.58 44.25
CA PRO A 418 10.02 25.43 43.98
C PRO A 418 9.85 24.17 43.14
N GLY A 419 8.99 23.25 43.61
CA GLY A 419 8.72 22.00 42.91
C GLY A 419 8.09 22.21 41.52
N PRO A 420 7.62 21.13 40.87
CA PRO A 420 7.07 21.22 39.52
C PRO A 420 5.93 22.25 39.43
N ASN A 421 6.01 23.16 38.45
CA ASN A 421 5.02 24.22 38.28
C ASN A 421 3.72 23.66 37.66
N PRO A 422 2.54 23.86 38.28
CA PRO A 422 1.25 23.43 37.74
C PRO A 422 0.94 23.98 36.33
N VAL A 423 1.40 25.18 36.00
CA VAL A 423 1.22 25.79 34.66
C VAL A 423 2.02 25.03 33.60
N LEU A 424 3.23 24.57 33.94
CA LEU A 424 4.03 23.73 33.04
C LEU A 424 3.36 22.36 32.83
N PHE A 425 2.72 21.80 33.85
CA PHE A 425 1.95 20.57 33.71
C PHE A 425 0.73 20.75 32.79
N GLN A 426 0.03 21.89 32.88
CA GLN A 426 -1.06 22.22 31.95
C GLN A 426 -0.55 22.40 30.51
N LEU A 427 0.58 23.07 30.32
CA LEU A 427 1.21 23.22 29.01
C LEU A 427 1.65 21.86 28.44
N LEU A 428 2.24 20.99 29.27
CA LEU A 428 2.59 19.63 28.89
C LEU A 428 1.36 18.84 28.42
N GLY A 429 0.25 18.93 29.16
CA GLY A 429 -1.03 18.33 28.75
C GLY A 429 -1.49 18.84 27.38
N PHE A 430 -1.49 20.16 27.19
CA PHE A 430 -1.84 20.78 25.91
C PHE A 430 -0.95 20.30 24.74
N LEU A 431 0.37 20.21 24.95
CA LEU A 431 1.30 19.74 23.92
C LEU A 431 1.10 18.25 23.56
N VAL A 432 0.86 17.40 24.57
CA VAL A 432 0.56 15.98 24.36
C VAL A 432 -0.76 15.82 23.60
N ASP A 433 -1.80 16.58 23.97
CA ASP A 433 -3.10 16.55 23.30
C ASP A 433 -3.01 17.03 21.85
N ALA A 434 -2.29 18.13 21.60
CA ALA A 434 -2.02 18.62 20.25
C ALA A 434 -1.28 17.59 19.39
N GLY A 435 -0.28 16.90 19.96
CA GLY A 435 0.44 15.83 19.26
C GLY A 435 -0.45 14.62 18.92
N ARG A 436 -1.30 14.20 19.85
CA ARG A 436 -2.28 13.11 19.61
C ARG A 436 -3.29 13.48 18.52
N GLU A 437 -3.73 14.74 18.49
CA GLU A 437 -4.65 15.24 17.47
C GLU A 437 -4.01 15.23 16.07
N ILE A 438 -2.76 15.68 15.93
CA ILE A 438 -2.02 15.64 14.65
C ILE A 438 -1.83 14.21 14.16
N ALA A 439 -1.48 13.29 15.07
CA ALA A 439 -1.37 11.88 14.75
C ALA A 439 -2.72 11.22 14.42
N SER A 440 -3.83 11.96 14.54
CA SER A 440 -5.20 11.44 14.45
C SER A 440 -5.41 10.21 15.35
N VAL A 441 -4.66 10.16 16.45
CA VAL A 441 -4.80 9.22 17.57
C VAL A 441 -5.92 9.75 18.46
N LYS A 442 -7.06 10.08 17.87
CA LYS A 442 -8.24 10.47 18.64
C LYS A 442 -9.01 9.19 18.92
N ASP A 443 -9.21 8.92 20.22
CA ASP A 443 -9.90 7.78 20.83
C ASP A 443 -11.36 7.55 20.37
N ILE A 444 -11.82 8.22 19.30
CA ILE A 444 -13.19 8.08 18.77
C ILE A 444 -13.46 6.64 18.28
N LEU A 445 -12.41 5.89 17.92
CA LEU A 445 -12.49 4.46 17.57
C LEU A 445 -12.26 3.52 18.76
N SER A 446 -11.88 4.01 19.94
CA SER A 446 -11.67 3.18 21.15
C SER A 446 -12.99 2.79 21.83
N GLY A 447 -14.13 3.02 21.17
CA GLY A 447 -15.47 2.75 21.70
C GLY A 447 -15.99 3.81 22.68
N ALA A 448 -15.24 4.90 22.92
CA ALA A 448 -15.71 6.03 23.71
C ALA A 448 -16.69 6.88 22.88
N MET A 449 -17.97 6.48 22.88
CA MET A 449 -19.03 7.31 22.31
C MET A 449 -18.97 8.71 22.93
N PRO A 450 -18.96 9.78 22.12
CA PRO A 450 -18.87 11.14 22.63
C PRO A 450 -20.17 11.48 23.36
N GLY A 451 -20.20 11.30 24.69
CA GLY A 451 -21.34 11.62 25.55
C GLY A 451 -22.55 10.70 25.38
N GLY A 452 -23.28 10.47 26.48
CA GLY A 452 -24.36 9.50 26.57
C GLY A 452 -25.63 9.76 25.72
N ASN A 453 -25.61 10.67 24.74
CA ASN A 453 -26.81 11.09 23.97
C ASN A 453 -26.58 11.29 22.47
N VAL A 454 -25.44 10.90 21.90
CA VAL A 454 -25.20 11.03 20.46
C VAL A 454 -25.90 9.88 19.71
N SER A 455 -26.82 10.22 18.80
CA SER A 455 -27.46 9.26 17.88
C SER A 455 -26.39 8.41 17.18
N GLY A 456 -26.61 7.09 17.07
CA GLY A 456 -25.64 6.17 16.46
C GLY A 456 -25.19 6.60 15.06
N VAL A 457 -26.04 7.29 14.30
CA VAL A 457 -25.71 7.85 12.97
C VAL A 457 -24.72 9.03 13.09
N LEU A 458 -24.91 9.92 14.06
CA LEU A 458 -24.00 11.06 14.28
C LEU A 458 -22.64 10.59 14.81
N GLY A 459 -22.62 9.55 15.66
CA GLY A 459 -21.38 8.89 16.08
C GLY A 459 -20.61 8.28 14.90
N LEU A 460 -21.31 7.56 14.01
CA LEU A 460 -20.73 7.01 12.78
C LEU A 460 -20.22 8.10 11.82
N ALA A 461 -20.92 9.23 11.70
CA ALA A 461 -20.49 10.34 10.86
C ALA A 461 -19.19 11.00 11.36
N VAL A 462 -19.06 11.20 12.67
CA VAL A 462 -17.83 11.71 13.30
C VAL A 462 -16.68 10.71 13.12
N ILE A 463 -16.93 9.41 13.30
CA ILE A 463 -15.96 8.35 13.03
C ILE A 463 -15.50 8.39 11.56
N GLN A 464 -16.45 8.47 10.61
CA GLN A 464 -16.14 8.55 9.19
C GLN A 464 -15.28 9.78 8.85
N GLN A 465 -15.58 10.93 9.43
CA GLN A 465 -14.79 12.13 9.21
C GLN A 465 -13.35 11.99 9.74
N GLY A 466 -13.16 11.34 10.89
CA GLY A 466 -11.83 11.02 11.42
C GLY A 466 -11.05 10.00 10.56
N LEU A 467 -11.74 9.03 9.96
CA LEU A 467 -11.14 8.02 9.10
C LEU A 467 -10.71 8.54 7.72
N LYS A 468 -11.33 9.61 7.20
CA LYS A 468 -11.02 10.16 5.86
C LYS A 468 -9.55 10.54 5.68
N VAL A 469 -8.88 11.02 6.73
CA VAL A 469 -7.45 11.37 6.69
C VAL A 469 -6.61 10.09 6.51
N PHE A 470 -6.91 9.03 7.25
CA PHE A 470 -6.30 7.72 7.06
C PHE A 470 -6.58 7.18 5.65
N SER A 471 -7.82 7.26 5.16
CA SER A 471 -8.20 6.75 3.83
C SER A 471 -7.36 7.34 2.69
N ALA A 472 -6.92 8.60 2.80
CA ALA A 472 -6.04 9.20 1.81
C ALA A 472 -4.63 8.56 1.80
N ILE A 473 -4.08 8.24 2.97
CA ILE A 473 -2.80 7.54 3.11
C ILE A 473 -2.94 6.10 2.59
N PHE A 474 -4.00 5.39 2.98
CA PHE A 474 -4.30 4.05 2.48
C PHE A 474 -4.43 4.00 0.96
N LYS A 475 -5.11 4.98 0.34
CA LYS A 475 -5.20 5.11 -1.12
C LYS A 475 -3.83 5.24 -1.79
N ARG A 476 -2.85 5.88 -1.15
CA ARG A 476 -1.47 5.99 -1.67
C ARG A 476 -0.71 4.67 -1.54
N ILE A 477 -0.82 4.01 -0.38
CA ILE A 477 -0.21 2.69 -0.16
C ILE A 477 -0.81 1.67 -1.13
N HIS A 478 -2.13 1.65 -1.30
CA HIS A 478 -2.84 0.81 -2.28
C HIS A 478 -2.33 1.04 -3.71
N ARG A 479 -2.18 2.29 -4.14
CA ARG A 479 -1.62 2.60 -5.46
C ARG A 479 -0.18 2.09 -5.61
N SER A 480 0.62 2.18 -4.55
CA SER A 480 2.02 1.72 -4.53
C SER A 480 2.08 0.20 -4.63
N LEU A 481 1.27 -0.52 -3.83
CA LEU A 481 1.10 -1.98 -3.92
C LEU A 481 0.65 -2.42 -5.32
N GLY A 482 -0.30 -1.71 -5.93
CA GLY A 482 -0.71 -1.99 -7.30
C GLY A 482 0.42 -1.76 -8.32
N GLY A 483 1.38 -0.88 -8.02
CA GLY A 483 2.60 -0.69 -8.80
C GLY A 483 3.61 -1.84 -8.63
N GLU A 484 3.74 -2.38 -7.43
CA GLU A 484 4.55 -3.56 -7.12
C GLU A 484 3.97 -4.82 -7.78
N PHE A 485 2.67 -5.08 -7.64
CA PHE A 485 2.02 -6.25 -8.22
C PHE A 485 2.09 -6.25 -9.75
N ARG A 486 2.04 -5.08 -10.39
CA ARG A 486 2.29 -4.97 -11.84
C ARG A 486 3.71 -5.39 -12.22
N LYS A 487 4.72 -5.09 -11.39
CA LYS A 487 6.10 -5.55 -11.63
C LYS A 487 6.20 -7.07 -11.48
N LEU A 488 5.62 -7.65 -10.42
CA LEU A 488 5.57 -9.10 -10.23
C LEU A 488 4.82 -9.81 -11.37
N TYR A 489 3.70 -9.25 -11.83
CA TYR A 489 2.97 -9.78 -12.99
C TYR A 489 3.85 -9.79 -14.25
N ARG A 490 4.62 -8.72 -14.50
CA ARG A 490 5.60 -8.69 -15.60
C ARG A 490 6.69 -9.75 -15.40
N LEU A 491 7.25 -9.90 -14.20
CA LEU A 491 8.30 -10.88 -13.96
C LEU A 491 7.80 -12.31 -14.15
N ASN A 492 6.58 -12.63 -13.68
CA ASN A 492 5.93 -13.92 -13.96
C ASN A 492 5.74 -14.15 -15.47
N ARG A 493 5.38 -13.12 -16.24
CA ARG A 493 5.29 -13.25 -17.71
C ARG A 493 6.65 -13.57 -18.36
N LEU A 494 7.75 -13.12 -17.77
CA LEU A 494 9.11 -13.27 -18.34
C LEU A 494 9.80 -14.57 -17.89
N TYR A 495 9.66 -14.95 -16.63
CA TYR A 495 10.50 -15.99 -16.00
C TYR A 495 9.72 -17.19 -15.45
N LEU A 496 8.39 -17.16 -15.44
CA LEU A 496 7.61 -18.32 -14.96
C LEU A 496 7.83 -19.53 -15.89
N PRO A 497 8.06 -20.73 -15.35
CA PRO A 497 8.05 -21.97 -16.12
C PRO A 497 6.72 -22.19 -16.84
N ASP A 498 6.72 -22.97 -17.93
CA ASP A 498 5.55 -23.16 -18.79
C ASP A 498 4.31 -23.66 -18.04
N GLU A 499 4.49 -24.55 -17.06
CA GLU A 499 3.46 -24.94 -16.09
C GLU A 499 4.00 -24.81 -14.66
N SER A 500 3.34 -24.00 -13.83
CA SER A 500 3.55 -23.97 -12.39
C SER A 500 2.28 -24.44 -11.66
N GLY A 501 2.46 -25.32 -10.68
CA GLY A 501 1.40 -25.78 -9.81
C GLY A 501 1.60 -25.25 -8.40
N PHE A 502 0.56 -24.68 -7.81
CA PHE A 502 0.62 -24.20 -6.42
C PHE A 502 -0.53 -24.76 -5.59
N ARG A 503 -0.30 -24.83 -4.28
CA ARG A 503 -1.30 -25.31 -3.31
C ARG A 503 -1.82 -24.12 -2.52
N ASP A 504 -3.13 -23.94 -2.56
CA ASP A 504 -3.83 -23.05 -1.66
C ASP A 504 -4.72 -23.90 -0.73
N GLY A 505 -4.23 -24.10 0.49
CA GLY A 505 -4.81 -25.05 1.44
C GLY A 505 -4.81 -26.49 0.91
N SER A 506 -5.99 -27.06 0.71
CA SER A 506 -6.18 -28.43 0.20
C SER A 506 -6.35 -28.52 -1.32
N ALA A 507 -6.49 -27.40 -2.01
CA ALA A 507 -6.73 -27.35 -3.45
C ALA A 507 -5.42 -27.13 -4.22
N PHE A 508 -5.23 -27.89 -5.31
CA PHE A 508 -4.12 -27.72 -6.24
C PHE A 508 -4.59 -26.91 -7.44
N PHE A 509 -3.94 -25.78 -7.68
CA PHE A 509 -4.19 -24.93 -8.82
C PHE A 509 -3.01 -25.00 -9.78
N ARG A 510 -3.29 -24.89 -11.08
CA ARG A 510 -2.28 -24.81 -12.13
C ARG A 510 -2.41 -23.47 -12.82
N VAL A 511 -1.27 -22.81 -13.05
CA VAL A 511 -1.17 -21.58 -13.82
C VAL A 511 -0.06 -21.75 -14.82
N THR A 512 -0.30 -21.22 -16.02
CA THR A 512 0.67 -21.30 -17.13
C THR A 512 1.23 -19.92 -17.41
N ARG A 513 2.43 -19.86 -18.00
CA ARG A 513 3.00 -18.60 -18.48
C ARG A 513 2.09 -17.90 -19.49
N ALA A 514 1.41 -18.67 -20.34
CA ALA A 514 0.44 -18.17 -21.31
C ALA A 514 -0.74 -17.41 -20.66
N ASP A 515 -1.09 -17.73 -19.40
CA ASP A 515 -2.13 -16.99 -18.68
C ASP A 515 -1.73 -15.55 -18.38
N TYR A 516 -0.43 -15.28 -18.22
CA TYR A 516 0.13 -13.94 -18.01
C TYR A 516 0.34 -13.15 -19.32
N GLU A 517 0.38 -13.84 -20.47
CA GLU A 517 0.55 -13.19 -21.78
C GLU A 517 -0.77 -12.68 -22.38
N GLN A 518 -1.90 -13.30 -22.04
CA GLN A 518 -3.21 -13.03 -22.66
C GLN A 518 -3.93 -11.77 -22.13
N GLY A 519 -3.19 -10.80 -21.56
CA GLY A 519 -3.68 -9.46 -21.27
C GLY A 519 -4.69 -9.40 -20.12
N GLY A 520 -4.26 -9.76 -18.90
CA GLY A 520 -4.96 -9.46 -17.65
C GLY A 520 -4.27 -8.34 -16.87
N GLY A 521 -4.95 -7.80 -15.86
CA GLY A 521 -4.32 -6.90 -14.89
C GLY A 521 -4.35 -7.49 -13.48
N VAL A 522 -3.68 -6.81 -12.55
CA VAL A 522 -3.73 -7.15 -11.12
C VAL A 522 -3.90 -5.88 -10.31
N GLU A 523 -4.66 -6.00 -9.22
CA GLU A 523 -4.90 -4.94 -8.25
C GLU A 523 -4.82 -5.49 -6.82
N PRO A 524 -4.48 -4.67 -5.82
CA PRO A 524 -4.56 -5.09 -4.42
C PRO A 524 -6.02 -5.31 -4.01
N VAL A 525 -6.26 -6.37 -3.23
CA VAL A 525 -7.57 -6.66 -2.63
C VAL A 525 -7.96 -5.61 -1.59
N SER A 526 -6.97 -4.98 -0.95
CA SER A 526 -7.18 -3.97 0.09
C SER A 526 -8.14 -2.87 -0.40
N ASP A 527 -9.27 -2.72 0.29
CA ASP A 527 -10.24 -1.66 -0.04
C ASP A 527 -9.68 -0.32 0.43
N PRO A 528 -9.47 0.67 -0.46
CA PRO A 528 -8.99 1.99 -0.06
C PRO A 528 -10.00 2.75 0.81
N GLU A 529 -11.27 2.35 0.78
CA GLU A 529 -12.29 2.76 1.73
C GLU A 529 -12.39 1.68 2.80
N ILE A 530 -11.75 1.91 3.96
CA ILE A 530 -11.94 1.03 5.12
C ILE A 530 -13.40 1.18 5.57
N VAL A 531 -14.29 0.36 5.01
CA VAL A 531 -15.63 0.16 5.54
C VAL A 531 -15.44 -0.60 6.84
N THR A 532 -15.51 0.11 7.96
CA THR A 532 -15.44 -0.53 9.27
C THR A 532 -16.59 -1.53 9.41
N ASP A 533 -16.41 -2.57 10.21
CA ASP A 533 -17.48 -3.56 10.47
C ASP A 533 -18.75 -2.87 10.97
N MET A 534 -18.61 -1.77 11.73
CA MET A 534 -19.72 -0.93 12.15
C MET A 534 -20.47 -0.26 10.98
N GLN A 535 -19.77 0.16 9.93
CA GLN A 535 -20.40 0.71 8.72
C GLN A 535 -21.08 -0.38 7.89
N GLN A 536 -20.49 -1.58 7.82
CA GLN A 536 -21.12 -2.73 7.18
C GLN A 536 -22.42 -3.09 7.90
N LEU A 537 -22.38 -3.17 9.24
CA LEU A 537 -23.57 -3.38 10.08
C LEU A 537 -24.60 -2.25 9.96
N ALA A 538 -24.18 -0.99 9.86
CA ALA A 538 -25.11 0.13 9.67
C ALA A 538 -25.80 0.07 8.31
N ARG A 539 -25.07 -0.23 7.22
CA ARG A 539 -25.63 -0.44 5.88
C ARG A 539 -26.57 -1.66 5.87
N ALA A 540 -26.18 -2.74 6.52
CA ALA A 540 -27.02 -3.93 6.69
C ALA A 540 -28.31 -3.62 7.47
N ASN A 541 -28.23 -2.87 8.57
CA ASN A 541 -29.39 -2.43 9.34
C ASN A 541 -30.32 -1.51 8.54
N PHE A 542 -29.77 -0.65 7.68
CA PHE A 542 -30.56 0.14 6.75
C PHE A 542 -31.28 -0.74 5.72
N LEU A 543 -30.58 -1.71 5.13
CA LEU A 543 -31.19 -2.66 4.17
C LEU A 543 -32.28 -3.52 4.84
N LEU A 544 -32.11 -3.90 6.11
CA LEU A 544 -33.11 -4.64 6.87
C LEU A 544 -34.44 -3.87 7.02
N ALA A 545 -34.46 -2.54 6.91
CA ALA A 545 -35.69 -1.76 6.90
C ALA A 545 -36.55 -2.02 5.65
N PHE A 546 -35.94 -2.45 4.54
CA PHE A 546 -36.59 -2.75 3.26
C PHE A 546 -36.82 -4.26 3.04
N LYS A 547 -36.59 -5.09 4.07
CA LYS A 547 -36.70 -6.57 3.94
C LYS A 547 -38.11 -7.05 3.57
N ASP A 548 -39.14 -6.27 3.87
CA ASP A 548 -40.55 -6.60 3.63
C ASP A 548 -41.13 -5.80 2.43
N ASP A 549 -40.30 -5.05 1.70
CA ASP A 549 -40.71 -4.27 0.52
C ASP A 549 -40.97 -5.21 -0.68
N PRO A 550 -42.14 -5.15 -1.34
CA PRO A 550 -42.46 -5.99 -2.50
C PRO A 550 -41.50 -5.87 -3.69
N TRP A 551 -40.75 -4.77 -3.81
CA TRP A 551 -39.79 -4.56 -4.90
C TRP A 551 -38.37 -5.03 -4.56
N CYS A 552 -38.10 -5.48 -3.33
CA CYS A 552 -36.79 -5.91 -2.87
C CYS A 552 -36.78 -7.40 -2.50
N ASP A 553 -35.67 -8.09 -2.78
CA ASP A 553 -35.49 -9.48 -2.33
C ASP A 553 -35.10 -9.51 -0.84
N GLY A 554 -36.09 -9.78 0.01
CA GLY A 554 -35.92 -9.88 1.46
C GLY A 554 -35.00 -11.02 1.92
N HIS A 555 -34.75 -12.05 1.09
CA HIS A 555 -33.84 -13.16 1.42
C HIS A 555 -32.37 -12.73 1.24
N GLU A 556 -32.08 -12.12 0.10
CA GLU A 556 -30.76 -11.56 -0.22
C GLU A 556 -30.37 -10.43 0.75
N ILE A 557 -31.33 -9.57 1.14
CA ILE A 557 -31.10 -8.53 2.16
C ILE A 557 -30.67 -9.13 3.50
N ARG A 558 -31.33 -10.20 3.94
CA ARG A 558 -30.98 -10.89 5.20
C ARG A 558 -29.61 -11.55 5.09
N ARG A 559 -29.31 -12.20 3.95
CA ARG A 559 -27.99 -12.79 3.69
C ARG A 559 -26.88 -11.75 3.84
N ARG A 560 -26.99 -10.60 3.16
CA ARG A 560 -26.02 -9.50 3.27
C ARG A 560 -25.90 -8.96 4.69
N ALA A 561 -26.99 -8.96 5.46
CA ALA A 561 -26.94 -8.53 6.87
C ALA A 561 -26.18 -9.52 7.77
N PHE A 562 -26.33 -10.84 7.55
CA PHE A 562 -25.56 -11.85 8.27
C PHE A 562 -24.08 -11.86 7.86
N GLU A 563 -23.78 -11.64 6.58
CA GLU A 563 -22.42 -11.47 6.07
C GLU A 563 -21.75 -10.23 6.68
N ALA A 564 -22.45 -9.10 6.72
CA ALA A 564 -21.97 -7.86 7.36
C ALA A 564 -21.75 -8.01 8.88
N ALA A 565 -22.44 -8.95 9.53
CA ALA A 565 -22.25 -9.28 10.94
C ALA A 565 -21.13 -10.30 11.19
N ALA A 566 -20.40 -10.72 10.15
CA ALA A 566 -19.35 -11.74 10.20
C ALA A 566 -19.81 -13.07 10.82
N ILE A 567 -21.10 -13.40 10.71
CA ILE A 567 -21.64 -14.67 11.21
C ILE A 567 -21.31 -15.76 10.18
N GLY A 568 -20.35 -16.63 10.53
CA GLY A 568 -19.95 -17.75 9.68
C GLY A 568 -21.10 -18.74 9.41
N MET A 569 -21.02 -19.44 8.26
CA MET A 569 -22.02 -20.41 7.81
C MET A 569 -23.43 -19.83 7.62
N VAL A 570 -23.53 -18.70 6.90
CA VAL A 570 -24.79 -18.00 6.59
C VAL A 570 -25.86 -18.95 6.00
N ASP A 571 -25.47 -19.90 5.15
CA ASP A 571 -26.39 -20.87 4.54
C ASP A 571 -26.95 -21.90 5.53
N LYS A 572 -26.37 -22.06 6.72
CA LYS A 572 -26.94 -22.89 7.80
C LYS A 572 -27.92 -22.12 8.69
N VAL A 573 -27.85 -20.78 8.67
CA VAL A 573 -28.69 -19.89 9.48
C VAL A 573 -29.93 -19.44 8.69
N LEU A 574 -29.76 -19.15 7.40
CA LEU A 574 -30.85 -18.84 6.48
C LEU A 574 -31.48 -20.11 5.95
N ARG A 575 -32.79 -20.28 6.17
CA ARG A 575 -33.56 -21.32 5.46
C ARG A 575 -33.55 -20.99 3.96
N PRO A 576 -33.37 -21.98 3.07
CA PRO A 576 -33.56 -21.75 1.64
C PRO A 576 -34.97 -21.20 1.40
N ALA A 577 -35.10 -20.27 0.45
CA ALA A 577 -36.40 -19.74 0.07
C ALA A 577 -37.36 -20.91 -0.20
N PRO A 578 -38.59 -20.89 0.35
CA PRO A 578 -39.54 -21.98 0.10
C PRO A 578 -39.73 -22.09 -1.41
N THR A 579 -39.30 -23.21 -2.00
CA THR A 579 -39.66 -23.55 -3.37
C THR A 579 -41.18 -23.46 -3.46
N PRO A 580 -41.74 -22.63 -4.35
CA PRO A 580 -43.18 -22.49 -4.43
C PRO A 580 -43.77 -23.87 -4.73
N ASP A 581 -44.62 -24.35 -3.83
CA ASP A 581 -45.24 -25.67 -3.91
C ASP A 581 -46.00 -25.75 -5.25
N PRO A 582 -45.73 -26.73 -6.14
CA PRO A 582 -46.38 -26.84 -7.43
C PRO A 582 -47.91 -26.84 -7.33
N ALA A 583 -48.45 -27.37 -6.23
CA ALA A 583 -49.89 -27.36 -5.94
C ALA A 583 -50.43 -25.96 -5.60
N ALA A 584 -49.63 -25.11 -4.95
CA ALA A 584 -50.01 -23.73 -4.63
C ALA A 584 -49.91 -22.82 -5.86
N MET A 585 -48.92 -23.03 -6.74
CA MET A 585 -48.85 -22.34 -8.04
C MET A 585 -50.00 -22.75 -8.97
N ALA A 586 -50.37 -24.03 -8.99
CA ALA A 586 -51.52 -24.49 -9.77
C ALA A 586 -52.83 -23.85 -9.27
N ARG A 587 -53.06 -23.78 -7.94
CA ARG A 587 -54.24 -23.12 -7.37
C ARG A 587 -54.26 -21.61 -7.61
N ALA A 588 -53.11 -20.94 -7.50
CA ALA A 588 -53.00 -19.51 -7.78
C ALA A 588 -53.24 -19.21 -9.27
N ALA A 589 -52.69 -20.03 -10.17
CA ALA A 589 -52.93 -19.94 -11.60
C ALA A 589 -54.40 -20.22 -11.95
N GLU A 590 -55.04 -21.20 -11.31
CA GLU A 590 -56.46 -21.52 -11.51
C GLU A 590 -57.38 -20.38 -11.04
N LEU A 591 -57.09 -19.78 -9.87
CA LEU A 591 -57.81 -18.61 -9.37
C LEU A 591 -57.63 -17.38 -10.27
N ASP A 592 -56.43 -17.15 -10.81
CA ASP A 592 -56.17 -16.05 -11.75
C ASP A 592 -56.87 -16.27 -13.10
N LEU A 593 -56.91 -17.51 -13.60
CA LEU A 593 -57.68 -17.88 -14.80
C LEU A 593 -59.18 -17.71 -14.58
N ARG A 594 -59.68 -18.03 -13.38
CA ARG A 594 -61.08 -17.84 -13.01
C ARG A 594 -61.44 -16.37 -12.89
N ALA A 595 -60.60 -15.56 -12.24
CA ALA A 595 -60.79 -14.11 -12.17
C ALA A 595 -60.78 -13.45 -13.56
N LYS A 596 -59.87 -13.89 -14.45
CA LYS A 596 -59.85 -13.41 -15.86
C LYS A 596 -61.09 -13.85 -16.65
N ARG A 597 -61.62 -15.06 -16.41
CA ARG A 597 -62.88 -15.49 -17.03
C ARG A 597 -64.06 -14.67 -16.54
N GLU A 598 -64.18 -14.45 -15.24
CA GLU A 598 -65.25 -13.64 -14.63
C GLU A 598 -65.19 -12.18 -15.10
N ALA A 599 -64.00 -11.59 -15.20
CA ALA A 599 -63.82 -10.25 -15.76
C ALA A 599 -64.27 -10.18 -17.24
N ARG A 600 -63.90 -11.18 -18.04
CA ARG A 600 -64.28 -11.26 -19.46
C ARG A 600 -65.79 -11.49 -19.66
N GLU A 601 -66.42 -12.26 -18.77
CA GLU A 601 -67.88 -12.42 -18.76
C GLU A 601 -68.61 -11.13 -18.36
N MET A 602 -68.09 -10.38 -17.38
CA MET A 602 -68.64 -9.07 -17.04
C MET A 602 -68.51 -8.08 -18.21
N GLU A 603 -67.40 -8.10 -18.93
CA GLU A 603 -67.17 -7.25 -20.11
C GLU A 603 -68.13 -7.60 -21.26
N MET A 604 -68.36 -8.90 -21.51
CA MET A 604 -69.33 -9.38 -22.48
C MET A 604 -70.77 -9.01 -22.10
N ARG A 605 -71.14 -9.11 -20.82
CA ARG A 605 -72.47 -8.68 -20.31
C ARG A 605 -72.66 -7.17 -20.42
N ALA A 606 -71.62 -6.38 -20.17
CA ALA A 606 -71.67 -4.94 -20.37
C ALA A 606 -71.87 -4.58 -21.85
N GLY A 607 -71.18 -5.31 -22.75
CA GLY A 607 -71.36 -5.18 -24.20
C GLY A 607 -72.78 -5.55 -24.67
N SER A 608 -73.35 -6.65 -24.17
CA SER A 608 -74.73 -7.04 -24.55
C SER A 608 -75.78 -6.07 -24.03
N ALA A 609 -75.62 -5.55 -22.80
CA ALA A 609 -76.54 -4.54 -22.26
C ALA A 609 -76.48 -3.22 -23.05
N ALA A 610 -75.31 -2.83 -23.55
CA ALA A 610 -75.17 -1.66 -24.41
C ALA A 610 -75.86 -1.86 -25.78
N VAL A 611 -75.77 -3.06 -26.36
CA VAL A 611 -76.49 -3.39 -27.61
C VAL A 611 -78.00 -3.36 -27.42
N GLU A 612 -78.51 -3.87 -26.29
CA GLU A 612 -79.94 -3.84 -25.95
C GLU A 612 -80.45 -2.41 -25.69
N GLN A 613 -79.64 -1.54 -25.09
CA GLN A 613 -79.97 -0.11 -24.97
C GLN A 613 -80.00 0.61 -26.34
N VAL A 614 -79.09 0.26 -27.26
CA VAL A 614 -79.10 0.83 -28.61
C VAL A 614 -80.30 0.34 -29.43
N SER A 615 -80.70 -0.93 -29.31
CA SER A 615 -81.87 -1.45 -30.02
C SER A 615 -83.17 -0.82 -29.51
N THR A 616 -83.32 -0.66 -28.19
CA THR A 616 -84.50 -0.02 -27.59
C THR A 616 -84.59 1.47 -27.96
N LEU A 617 -83.47 2.18 -28.02
CA LEU A 617 -83.42 3.56 -28.53
C LEU A 617 -83.77 3.65 -30.03
N ALA A 618 -83.31 2.70 -30.85
CA ALA A 618 -83.63 2.64 -32.27
C ALA A 618 -85.13 2.36 -32.50
N GLU A 619 -85.74 1.45 -31.73
CA GLU A 619 -87.17 1.19 -31.76
C GLU A 619 -88.00 2.41 -31.31
N ALA A 620 -87.55 3.11 -30.26
CA ALA A 620 -88.19 4.35 -29.81
C ALA A 620 -88.12 5.45 -30.89
N ALA A 621 -86.98 5.61 -31.56
CA ALA A 621 -86.82 6.55 -32.68
C ALA A 621 -87.71 6.18 -33.88
N LEU A 622 -87.85 4.89 -34.19
CA LEU A 622 -88.73 4.42 -35.26
C LEU A 622 -90.21 4.73 -34.94
N ARG A 623 -90.64 4.52 -33.69
CA ARG A 623 -92.00 4.87 -33.24
C ARG A 623 -92.26 6.38 -33.27
N LEU A 624 -91.29 7.20 -32.89
CA LEU A 624 -91.36 8.67 -33.01
C LEU A 624 -91.45 9.12 -34.48
N ALA A 625 -90.70 8.49 -35.37
CA ALA A 625 -90.77 8.77 -36.81
C ALA A 625 -92.12 8.35 -37.42
N GLN A 626 -92.69 7.24 -36.98
CA GLN A 626 -94.03 6.80 -37.38
C GLN A 626 -95.13 7.73 -36.84
N ALA A 627 -95.00 8.22 -35.60
CA ALA A 627 -95.93 9.20 -35.03
C ALA A 627 -95.89 10.54 -35.79
N ARG A 628 -94.69 11.05 -36.13
CA ARG A 628 -94.54 12.27 -36.97
C ARG A 628 -95.14 12.14 -38.36
N LYS A 629 -95.23 10.92 -38.91
CA LYS A 629 -95.83 10.66 -40.22
C LYS A 629 -97.37 10.65 -40.17
N VAL A 630 -97.96 10.49 -38.97
CA VAL A 630 -99.41 10.55 -38.72
C VAL A 630 -99.88 11.96 -38.38
N GLU A 631 -99.00 12.85 -37.90
CA GLU A 631 -99.31 14.29 -37.68
C GLU A 631 -99.16 15.18 -38.93
N LEU A 632 -98.63 14.65 -40.04
CA LEU A 632 -98.40 15.38 -41.31
C LEU A 632 -99.26 14.87 -42.49
N GLY A 633 -100.32 14.11 -42.20
CA GLY A 633 -101.42 13.78 -43.11
C GLY A 633 -102.74 14.05 -42.42
#